data_AF-A0A287D4K8-F1
#
_entry.id   AF-A0A287D4K8-F1
#
_cell.length_a   1.000
_cell.length_b   1.000
_cell.length_c   1.000
_cell.angle_alpha   90.00
_cell.angle_beta   90.00
_cell.angle_gamma   90.00
#
_symmetry.space_group_name_H-M   'P 1'
#
loop_
_entity.id
_entity.type
_entity.pdbx_description
1 polymer ?
#
loop_
_entity_poly.entity_id
_entity_poly.type
_entity_poly.pdbx_seq_one_letter_code
_entity_poly.pdbx_strand_id
1 'polypeptide(L)'
;EVERLTEQLEEKEKETQQLMSQPQQAREKELVLLRRSVLEKERARAASHVLCRSLADETHQLRRTLAATAHMCQHLAKCLDERHAQGDVGEKCLKEPEHTDGDQAAVEKLQEENRLLKQKVTHLLAYKDDFTSERADRERAQSRIQELEEKVTSLLYKASQRQDTQEEGPCRIHTRSRTAKYLETDVLELGAPGGWRPGPGSPQLESPAEDVCPSTAQRGRGDLQCPRCLGYFSDTQGEKFLRHVSECCQ
;
A
#
# COMPACT_ATOMS: atom_id res chain seq x y z
N GLU A 1 0.77 10.35 70.94
CA GLU A 1 0.56 8.88 71.01
C GLU A 1 -0.25 8.36 69.83
N VAL A 2 -1.47 8.85 69.59
CA VAL A 2 -2.25 8.48 68.38
C VAL A 2 -1.45 8.71 67.11
N GLU A 3 -0.84 9.89 66.94
CA GLU A 3 0.01 10.24 65.78
C GLU A 3 1.14 9.22 65.54
N ARG A 4 1.91 8.91 66.59
CA ARG A 4 2.97 7.88 66.59
C ARG A 4 2.47 6.50 66.15
N LEU A 5 1.25 6.13 66.55
CA LEU A 5 0.64 4.86 66.16
C LEU A 5 0.18 4.88 64.69
N THR A 6 -0.38 6.00 64.19
CA THR A 6 -0.68 6.16 62.75
C THR A 6 0.56 6.08 61.88
N GLU A 7 1.67 6.73 62.26
CA GLU A 7 2.94 6.67 61.52
C GLU A 7 3.46 5.22 61.43
N GLN A 8 3.43 4.47 62.54
CA GLN A 8 3.80 3.05 62.55
C GLN A 8 2.87 2.18 61.69
N LEU A 9 1.58 2.51 61.64
CA LEU A 9 0.59 1.76 60.85
C LEU A 9 0.82 2.00 59.34
N GLU A 10 1.07 3.25 58.93
CA GLU A 10 1.44 3.58 57.56
C GLU A 10 2.78 2.96 57.14
N GLU A 11 3.78 2.94 58.01
CA GLU A 11 5.07 2.30 57.74
C GLU A 11 4.88 0.78 57.51
N LYS A 12 4.08 0.12 58.35
CA LYS A 12 3.75 -1.30 58.18
C LYS A 12 2.89 -1.57 56.94
N GLU A 13 1.97 -0.67 56.58
CA GLU A 13 1.21 -0.78 55.33
C GLU A 13 2.14 -0.69 54.11
N LYS A 14 3.05 0.29 54.08
CA LYS A 14 4.06 0.43 53.02
C LYS A 14 4.96 -0.81 52.92
N GLU A 15 5.40 -1.36 54.05
CA GLU A 15 6.22 -2.57 54.11
C GLU A 15 5.46 -3.81 53.59
N THR A 16 4.18 -3.98 53.94
CA THR A 16 3.34 -5.08 53.42
C THR A 16 3.07 -4.93 51.92
N GLN A 17 2.79 -3.73 51.41
CA GLN A 17 2.66 -3.47 49.96
C GLN A 17 3.96 -3.76 49.20
N GLN A 18 5.12 -3.44 49.77
CA GLN A 18 6.43 -3.73 49.18
C GLN A 18 6.73 -5.24 49.15
N LEU A 19 6.41 -5.97 50.22
CA LEU A 19 6.54 -7.42 50.29
C LEU A 19 5.57 -8.15 49.33
N MET A 20 4.37 -7.61 49.11
CA MET A 20 3.39 -8.19 48.17
C MET A 20 3.76 -7.93 46.70
N SER A 21 4.39 -6.78 46.39
CA SER A 21 4.77 -6.41 45.02
C SER A 21 6.06 -7.08 44.54
N GLN A 22 7.01 -7.41 45.43
CA GLN A 22 8.25 -8.11 45.05
C GLN A 22 8.03 -9.44 44.29
N PRO A 23 7.23 -10.42 44.81
CA PRO A 23 6.96 -11.67 44.11
C PRO A 23 6.24 -11.47 42.77
N GLN A 24 5.36 -10.47 42.68
CA GLN A 24 4.66 -10.14 41.45
C GLN A 24 5.64 -9.62 40.39
N GLN A 25 6.50 -8.65 40.75
CA GLN A 25 7.51 -8.11 39.85
C GLN A 25 8.52 -9.18 39.38
N ALA A 26 8.83 -10.17 40.22
CA ALA A 26 9.67 -11.31 39.85
C ALA A 26 8.99 -12.18 38.78
N ARG A 27 7.71 -12.53 38.97
CA ARG A 27 6.91 -13.29 37.99
C ARG A 27 6.74 -12.54 36.67
N GLU A 28 6.55 -11.22 36.70
CA GLU A 28 6.45 -10.39 35.50
C GLU A 28 7.76 -10.41 34.69
N LYS A 29 8.92 -10.32 35.35
CA LYS A 29 10.25 -10.47 34.71
C LYS A 29 10.42 -11.85 34.09
N GLU A 30 10.02 -12.91 34.79
CA GLU A 30 10.07 -14.29 34.27
C GLU A 30 9.17 -14.47 33.04
N LEU A 31 7.94 -13.94 33.07
CA LEU A 31 7.02 -13.99 31.93
C LEU A 31 7.58 -13.28 30.69
N VAL A 32 8.30 -12.16 30.85
CA VAL A 32 8.98 -11.47 29.74
C VAL A 32 10.08 -12.35 29.14
N LEU A 33 10.91 -12.99 29.98
CA LEU A 33 11.96 -13.91 29.52
C LEU A 33 11.38 -15.15 28.81
N LEU A 34 10.30 -15.73 29.36
CA LEU A 34 9.60 -16.87 28.76
C LEU A 34 8.99 -16.51 27.41
N ARG A 35 8.28 -15.37 27.30
CA ARG A 35 7.72 -14.87 26.03
C ARG A 35 8.80 -14.69 24.98
N ARG A 36 9.95 -14.12 25.35
CA ARG A 36 11.12 -13.99 24.47
C ARG A 36 11.65 -15.37 24.02
N SER A 37 11.84 -16.31 24.94
CA SER A 37 12.34 -17.66 24.63
C SER A 37 11.39 -18.44 23.73
N VAL A 38 10.06 -18.29 23.91
CA VAL A 38 9.06 -18.89 23.02
C VAL A 38 9.17 -18.31 21.61
N LEU A 39 9.22 -16.98 21.47
CA LEU A 39 9.38 -16.33 20.16
C LEU A 39 10.69 -16.72 19.45
N GLU A 40 11.79 -16.84 20.17
CA GLU A 40 13.08 -17.31 19.63
C GLU A 40 12.99 -18.79 19.18
N LYS A 41 12.31 -19.66 19.94
CA LYS A 41 12.06 -21.06 19.55
C LYS A 41 11.12 -21.18 18.34
N GLU A 42 10.09 -20.35 18.24
CA GLU A 42 9.18 -20.31 17.08
C GLU A 42 9.92 -19.86 15.82
N ARG A 43 10.77 -18.83 15.91
CA ARG A 43 11.64 -18.40 14.80
C ARG A 43 12.61 -19.51 14.37
N ALA A 44 13.25 -20.18 15.32
CA ALA A 44 14.15 -21.31 15.03
C ALA A 44 13.42 -22.49 14.35
N ARG A 45 12.20 -22.82 14.81
CA ARG A 45 11.34 -23.83 14.20
C ARG A 45 10.92 -23.45 12.77
N ALA A 46 10.51 -22.20 12.55
CA ALA A 46 10.14 -21.71 11.23
C ALA A 46 11.31 -21.77 10.25
N ALA A 47 12.50 -21.31 10.66
CA ALA A 47 13.72 -21.41 9.86
C ALA A 47 14.09 -22.87 9.54
N SER A 48 14.06 -23.75 10.55
CA SER A 48 14.30 -25.19 10.35
C SER A 48 13.31 -25.83 9.38
N HIS A 49 12.02 -25.47 9.46
CA HIS A 49 11.00 -26.00 8.57
C HIS A 49 11.21 -25.56 7.11
N VAL A 50 11.60 -24.30 6.88
CA VAL A 50 11.96 -23.80 5.54
C VAL A 50 13.16 -24.57 4.99
N LEU A 51 14.25 -24.70 5.77
CA LEU A 51 15.45 -25.44 5.34
C LEU A 51 15.16 -26.92 5.04
N CYS A 52 14.38 -27.60 5.87
CA CYS A 52 13.99 -29.00 5.62
C CYS A 52 13.18 -29.15 4.34
N ARG A 53 12.28 -28.19 4.05
CA ARG A 53 11.50 -28.19 2.81
C ARG A 53 12.38 -27.95 1.59
N SER A 54 13.23 -26.93 1.60
CA SER A 54 14.17 -26.65 0.49
C SER A 54 15.09 -27.83 0.20
N LEU A 55 15.65 -28.47 1.23
CA LEU A 55 16.50 -29.66 1.06
C LEU A 55 15.74 -30.85 0.47
N ALA A 56 14.47 -31.04 0.84
CA ALA A 56 13.62 -32.05 0.24
C ALA A 56 13.33 -31.74 -1.25
N ASP A 57 12.97 -30.50 -1.57
CA ASP A 57 12.70 -30.04 -2.94
C ASP A 57 13.93 -30.20 -3.85
N GLU A 58 15.13 -29.83 -3.37
CA GLU A 58 16.42 -30.08 -4.04
C GLU A 58 16.70 -31.58 -4.22
N THR A 59 16.48 -32.40 -3.18
CA THR A 59 16.63 -33.86 -3.28
C THR A 59 15.69 -34.45 -4.33
N HIS A 60 14.45 -33.98 -4.40
CA HIS A 60 13.49 -34.37 -5.43
C HIS A 60 13.88 -33.87 -6.83
N GLN A 61 14.52 -32.70 -6.95
CA GLN A 61 15.06 -32.21 -8.21
C GLN A 61 16.24 -33.07 -8.68
N LEU A 62 17.23 -33.32 -7.83
CA LEU A 62 18.37 -34.17 -8.14
C LEU A 62 17.94 -35.59 -8.54
N ARG A 63 16.96 -36.19 -7.84
CA ARG A 63 16.38 -37.49 -8.23
C ARG A 63 15.73 -37.46 -9.61
N ARG A 64 15.00 -36.40 -9.96
CA ARG A 64 14.40 -36.23 -11.30
C ARG A 64 15.47 -36.07 -12.38
N THR A 65 16.51 -35.27 -12.14
CA THR A 65 17.65 -35.11 -13.06
C THR A 65 18.39 -36.42 -13.25
N LEU A 66 18.69 -37.16 -12.18
CA LEU A 66 19.35 -38.48 -12.25
C LEU A 66 18.50 -39.53 -12.96
N ALA A 67 17.17 -39.51 -12.79
CA ALA A 67 16.27 -40.39 -13.56
C ALA A 67 16.29 -40.04 -15.06
N ALA A 68 16.25 -38.74 -15.40
CA ALA A 68 16.33 -38.30 -16.78
C ALA A 68 17.67 -38.65 -17.45
N THR A 69 18.80 -38.46 -16.76
CA THR A 69 20.12 -38.87 -17.29
C THR A 69 20.23 -40.39 -17.38
N ALA A 70 19.72 -41.15 -16.42
CA ALA A 70 19.67 -42.60 -16.50
C ALA A 70 18.86 -43.08 -17.73
N HIS A 71 17.71 -42.48 -18.02
CA HIS A 71 16.93 -42.78 -19.22
C HIS A 71 17.66 -42.43 -20.52
N MET A 72 18.37 -41.29 -20.58
CA MET A 72 19.22 -40.97 -21.74
C MET A 72 20.33 -41.99 -21.93
N CYS A 73 21.03 -42.39 -20.85
CA CYS A 73 22.06 -43.42 -20.92
C CYS A 73 21.51 -44.79 -21.34
N GLN A 74 20.34 -45.18 -20.83
CA GLN A 74 19.64 -46.41 -21.26
C GLN A 74 19.27 -46.38 -22.74
N HIS A 75 18.75 -45.24 -23.23
CA HIS A 75 18.43 -45.06 -24.64
C HIS A 75 19.67 -45.16 -25.52
N LEU A 76 20.76 -44.47 -25.15
CA LEU A 76 22.03 -44.54 -25.87
C LEU A 76 22.62 -45.95 -25.88
N ALA A 77 22.60 -46.66 -24.76
CA ALA A 77 23.05 -48.05 -24.68
C ALA A 77 22.24 -48.95 -25.63
N LYS A 78 20.90 -48.85 -25.61
CA LYS A 78 20.02 -49.61 -26.52
C LYS A 78 20.32 -49.31 -27.99
N CYS A 79 20.53 -48.04 -28.36
CA CYS A 79 20.91 -47.66 -29.72
C CYS A 79 22.31 -48.15 -30.14
N LEU A 80 23.23 -48.40 -29.20
CA LEU A 80 24.53 -49.02 -29.48
C LEU A 80 24.38 -50.54 -29.62
N ASP A 81 23.61 -51.20 -28.75
CA ASP A 81 23.32 -52.63 -28.83
C ASP A 81 22.61 -52.99 -30.15
N GLU A 82 21.64 -52.17 -30.59
CA GLU A 82 20.96 -52.33 -31.89
C GLU A 82 21.95 -52.21 -33.06
N ARG A 83 22.89 -51.26 -33.03
CA ARG A 83 23.95 -51.13 -34.05
C ARG A 83 24.91 -52.32 -34.07
N HIS A 84 25.32 -52.81 -32.90
CA HIS A 84 26.20 -53.97 -32.80
C HIS A 84 25.50 -55.26 -33.26
N ALA A 85 24.21 -55.43 -32.94
CA ALA A 85 23.39 -56.56 -33.39
C ALA A 85 23.12 -56.54 -34.90
N GLN A 86 23.12 -55.37 -35.53
CA GLN A 86 22.92 -55.22 -36.97
C GLN A 86 24.17 -55.56 -37.81
N GLY A 87 25.31 -55.76 -37.14
CA GLY A 87 26.55 -56.27 -37.73
C GLY A 87 27.42 -55.18 -38.38
N ASP A 88 28.73 -55.42 -38.36
CA ASP A 88 29.73 -54.61 -39.06
C ASP A 88 29.51 -54.66 -40.58
N VAL A 89 28.76 -53.69 -41.10
CA VAL A 89 28.64 -53.40 -42.53
C VAL A 89 29.04 -51.94 -42.79
N GLY A 90 30.25 -51.62 -42.33
CA GLY A 90 31.08 -50.58 -42.93
C GLY A 90 30.86 -49.15 -42.46
N GLU A 91 31.96 -48.41 -42.45
CA GLU A 91 32.03 -46.96 -42.31
C GLU A 91 31.20 -46.25 -43.39
N LYS A 92 29.93 -46.00 -43.09
CA LYS A 92 29.18 -44.91 -43.72
C LYS A 92 28.80 -43.92 -42.65
N CYS A 93 29.72 -42.95 -42.52
CA CYS A 93 29.57 -41.57 -42.10
C CYS A 93 28.32 -41.24 -41.28
N LEU A 94 28.55 -40.61 -40.12
CA LEU A 94 27.58 -39.79 -39.40
C LEU A 94 26.74 -38.95 -40.37
N LYS A 95 25.60 -39.49 -40.81
CA LYS A 95 24.53 -38.67 -41.34
C LYS A 95 23.97 -37.93 -40.15
N GLU A 96 24.13 -36.61 -40.18
CA GLU A 96 23.33 -35.70 -39.37
C GLU A 96 21.85 -36.12 -39.48
N PRO A 97 21.04 -35.96 -38.42
CA PRO A 97 19.62 -36.24 -38.54
C PRO A 97 19.07 -35.38 -39.67
N GLU A 98 18.62 -36.01 -40.75
CA GLU A 98 17.88 -35.34 -41.82
C GLU A 98 16.60 -34.81 -41.16
N HIS A 99 16.66 -33.55 -40.70
CA HIS A 99 15.54 -32.86 -40.07
C HIS A 99 14.36 -32.95 -41.04
N THR A 100 13.25 -33.54 -40.59
CA THR A 100 12.07 -33.58 -41.43
C THR A 100 11.52 -32.15 -41.53
N ASP A 101 10.96 -31.80 -42.68
CA ASP A 101 10.44 -30.45 -42.95
C ASP A 101 9.41 -30.01 -41.89
N GLY A 102 8.70 -30.97 -41.29
CA GLY A 102 7.80 -30.76 -40.14
C GLY A 102 8.51 -30.43 -38.82
N ASP A 103 9.68 -31.01 -38.54
CA ASP A 103 10.49 -30.66 -37.36
C ASP A 103 11.06 -29.23 -37.51
N GLN A 104 11.50 -28.88 -38.72
CA GLN A 104 11.98 -27.54 -39.05
C GLN A 104 10.89 -26.49 -38.80
N ALA A 105 9.69 -26.70 -39.37
CA ALA A 105 8.54 -25.80 -39.21
C ALA A 105 8.03 -25.71 -37.75
N ALA A 106 8.08 -26.82 -37.00
CA ALA A 106 7.75 -26.82 -35.57
C ALA A 106 8.76 -25.99 -34.75
N VAL A 107 10.05 -26.09 -35.06
CA VAL A 107 11.11 -25.30 -34.43
C VAL A 107 10.96 -23.81 -34.75
N GLU A 108 10.69 -23.43 -36.01
CA GLU A 108 10.45 -22.03 -36.38
C GLU A 108 9.23 -21.43 -35.66
N LYS A 109 8.12 -22.17 -35.58
CA LYS A 109 6.92 -21.75 -34.84
C LYS A 109 7.22 -21.54 -33.35
N LEU A 110 7.96 -22.45 -32.72
CA LEU A 110 8.37 -22.32 -31.32
C LEU A 110 9.35 -21.16 -31.11
N GLN A 111 10.22 -20.85 -32.06
CA GLN A 111 11.12 -19.69 -32.01
C GLN A 111 10.33 -18.37 -32.07
N GLU A 112 9.31 -18.27 -32.94
CA GLU A 112 8.46 -17.07 -33.03
C GLU A 112 7.57 -16.91 -31.79
N GLU A 113 6.98 -17.99 -31.28
CA GLU A 113 6.26 -17.97 -29.99
C GLU A 113 7.18 -17.53 -28.84
N ASN A 114 8.43 -18.01 -28.80
CA ASN A 114 9.42 -17.60 -27.81
C ASN A 114 9.81 -16.11 -27.96
N ARG A 115 9.90 -15.59 -29.20
CA ARG A 115 10.14 -14.17 -29.48
C ARG A 115 8.99 -13.30 -28.98
N LEU A 116 7.75 -13.69 -29.25
CA LEU A 116 6.56 -12.98 -28.77
C LEU A 116 6.42 -13.05 -27.25
N LEU A 117 6.73 -14.19 -26.62
CA LEU A 117 6.76 -14.33 -25.16
C LEU A 117 7.81 -13.42 -24.52
N LYS A 118 9.02 -13.32 -25.09
CA LYS A 118 10.05 -12.36 -24.64
C LYS A 118 9.54 -10.91 -24.71
N GLN A 119 8.90 -10.51 -25.80
CA GLN A 119 8.29 -9.17 -25.92
C GLN A 119 7.22 -8.92 -24.86
N LYS A 120 6.34 -9.90 -24.61
CA LYS A 120 5.32 -9.82 -23.53
C LYS A 120 5.95 -9.68 -22.15
N VAL A 121 7.03 -10.41 -21.86
CA VAL A 121 7.77 -10.29 -20.59
C VAL A 121 8.36 -8.89 -20.44
N THR A 122 8.99 -8.31 -21.47
CA THR A 122 9.50 -6.93 -21.44
C THR A 122 8.38 -5.92 -21.14
N HIS A 123 7.21 -6.08 -21.77
CA HIS A 123 6.06 -5.20 -21.54
C HIS A 123 5.48 -5.33 -20.12
N LEU A 124 5.39 -6.56 -19.59
CA LEU A 124 4.98 -6.79 -18.20
C LEU A 124 5.99 -6.24 -17.18
N LEU A 125 7.29 -6.26 -17.50
CA LEU A 125 8.32 -5.65 -16.65
C LEU A 125 8.14 -4.13 -16.58
N ALA A 126 7.89 -3.46 -17.72
CA ALA A 126 7.60 -2.04 -17.75
C ALA A 126 6.37 -1.67 -16.90
N TYR A 127 5.24 -2.36 -17.08
CA TYR A 127 4.05 -2.12 -16.24
C TYR A 127 4.28 -2.44 -14.75
N LYS A 128 5.11 -3.43 -14.43
CA LYS A 128 5.49 -3.72 -13.05
C LYS A 128 6.34 -2.56 -12.48
N ASP A 129 7.22 -1.97 -13.27
CA ASP A 129 8.00 -0.79 -12.87
C ASP A 129 7.08 0.44 -12.67
N ASP A 130 6.16 0.72 -13.61
CA ASP A 130 5.13 1.76 -13.51
C ASP A 130 4.24 1.60 -12.26
N PHE A 131 3.83 0.37 -11.94
CA PHE A 131 3.03 0.08 -10.76
C PHE A 131 3.83 0.21 -9.45
N THR A 132 5.16 0.08 -9.50
CA THR A 132 6.02 0.35 -8.33
C THR A 132 6.30 1.83 -8.14
N SER A 133 6.46 2.63 -9.20
CA SER A 133 6.64 4.08 -9.11
C SER A 133 5.36 4.76 -8.60
N GLU A 134 4.19 4.42 -9.16
CA GLU A 134 2.88 4.92 -8.72
C GLU A 134 2.61 4.61 -7.24
N ARG A 135 2.97 3.40 -6.76
CA ARG A 135 2.90 3.07 -5.33
C ARG A 135 3.82 3.96 -4.50
N ALA A 136 5.06 4.18 -4.92
CA ALA A 136 6.00 5.01 -4.20
C ALA A 136 5.55 6.48 -4.16
N ASP A 137 4.88 6.99 -5.20
CA ASP A 137 4.24 8.31 -5.20
C ASP A 137 3.04 8.37 -4.26
N ARG A 138 2.22 7.32 -4.21
CA ARG A 138 1.12 7.21 -3.24
C ARG A 138 1.63 7.21 -1.79
N GLU A 139 2.71 6.50 -1.50
CA GLU A 139 3.36 6.47 -0.18
C GLU A 139 3.94 7.85 0.20
N ARG A 140 4.58 8.55 -0.75
CA ARG A 140 5.00 9.96 -0.57
C ARG A 140 3.82 10.88 -0.27
N ALA A 141 2.72 10.74 -1.01
CA ALA A 141 1.51 11.53 -0.80
C ALA A 141 0.87 11.24 0.57
N GLN A 142 0.82 9.98 1.01
CA GLN A 142 0.32 9.60 2.34
C GLN A 142 1.18 10.19 3.47
N SER A 143 2.51 10.10 3.37
CA SER A 143 3.43 10.74 4.31
C SER A 143 3.18 12.26 4.40
N ARG A 144 2.98 12.91 3.25
CA ARG A 144 2.68 14.34 3.21
C ARG A 144 1.31 14.70 3.78
N ILE A 145 0.30 13.85 3.63
CA ILE A 145 -1.02 14.03 4.27
C ILE A 145 -0.85 13.98 5.80
N GLN A 146 -0.16 12.96 6.31
CA GLN A 146 0.09 12.82 7.75
C GLN A 146 0.84 14.03 8.33
N GLU A 147 1.92 14.50 7.67
CA GLU A 147 2.61 15.73 8.06
C GLU A 147 1.68 16.96 8.14
N LEU A 148 0.70 17.06 7.23
CA LEU A 148 -0.25 18.17 7.17
C LEU A 148 -1.30 18.04 8.27
N GLU A 149 -1.77 16.83 8.58
CA GLU A 149 -2.66 16.55 9.71
C GLU A 149 -1.99 16.89 11.06
N GLU A 150 -0.71 16.54 11.24
CA GLU A 150 0.09 16.93 12.41
C GLU A 150 0.27 18.47 12.51
N LYS A 151 0.48 19.16 11.38
CA LYS A 151 0.56 20.63 11.35
C LYS A 151 -0.79 21.28 11.66
N VAL A 152 -1.90 20.74 11.12
CA VAL A 152 -3.26 21.23 11.39
C VAL A 152 -3.61 21.04 12.87
N THR A 153 -3.38 19.87 13.44
CA THR A 153 -3.62 19.61 14.88
C THR A 153 -2.75 20.51 15.78
N SER A 154 -1.47 20.72 15.43
CA SER A 154 -0.60 21.69 16.12
C SER A 154 -1.13 23.13 16.07
N LEU A 155 -1.67 23.56 14.92
CA LEU A 155 -2.23 24.90 14.74
C LEU A 155 -3.56 25.05 15.49
N LEU A 156 -4.44 24.05 15.46
CA LEU A 156 -5.69 24.03 16.22
C LEU A 156 -5.43 24.11 17.73
N TYR A 157 -4.46 23.34 18.25
CA TYR A 157 -4.05 23.43 19.66
C TYR A 157 -3.56 24.84 20.03
N LYS A 158 -2.69 25.44 19.21
CA LYS A 158 -2.19 26.81 19.42
C LYS A 158 -3.28 27.88 19.33
N ALA A 159 -4.31 27.66 18.52
CA ALA A 159 -5.47 28.54 18.43
C ALA A 159 -6.33 28.44 19.70
N SER A 160 -6.63 27.22 20.18
CA SER A 160 -7.36 26.98 21.43
C SER A 160 -6.63 27.62 22.63
N GLN A 161 -5.33 27.37 22.78
CA GLN A 161 -4.54 27.94 23.87
C GLN A 161 -4.57 29.48 23.90
N ARG A 162 -4.61 30.13 22.73
CA ARG A 162 -4.77 31.60 22.65
C ARG A 162 -6.17 32.09 23.01
N GLN A 163 -7.20 31.27 22.78
CA GLN A 163 -8.58 31.57 23.21
C GLN A 163 -8.71 31.44 24.73
N ASP A 164 -8.20 30.34 25.31
CA ASP A 164 -8.22 30.12 26.77
C ASP A 164 -7.42 31.20 27.55
N THR A 165 -6.36 31.75 26.96
CA THR A 165 -5.58 32.85 27.56
C THR A 165 -6.26 34.23 27.42
N GLN A 166 -7.38 34.33 26.68
CA GLN A 166 -8.09 35.58 26.41
C GLN A 166 -9.44 35.70 27.16
N GLU A 167 -9.72 34.82 28.12
CA GLU A 167 -10.87 34.95 29.05
C GLU A 167 -10.46 35.22 30.52
N GLU A 168 -9.74 36.32 30.78
CA GLU A 168 -9.89 37.09 32.03
C GLU A 168 -9.58 38.58 31.79
N GLY A 169 -10.61 39.44 31.76
CA GLY A 169 -10.42 40.90 31.66
C GLY A 169 -11.66 41.71 31.27
N PRO A 170 -12.40 42.31 32.23
CA PRO A 170 -13.57 43.12 31.93
C PRO A 170 -13.23 44.47 31.25
N CYS A 171 -13.90 44.73 30.12
CA CYS A 171 -14.17 46.01 29.45
C CYS A 171 -13.40 47.29 29.87
N ARG A 172 -12.79 47.97 28.89
CA ARG A 172 -12.79 49.45 28.87
C ARG A 172 -12.87 50.06 27.46
N ILE A 173 -14.03 50.64 27.16
CA ILE A 173 -14.23 51.57 26.06
C ILE A 173 -13.48 52.87 26.40
N HIS A 174 -12.75 53.44 25.44
CA HIS A 174 -12.53 54.88 25.42
C HIS A 174 -12.65 55.47 24.02
N THR A 175 -13.54 56.45 23.94
CA THR A 175 -13.75 57.34 22.80
C THR A 175 -12.51 58.23 22.56
N ARG A 176 -12.32 58.70 21.31
CA ARG A 176 -12.46 60.13 20.97
C ARG A 176 -12.23 60.40 19.48
N SER A 177 -13.24 60.96 18.81
CA SER A 177 -13.12 61.56 17.48
C SER A 177 -12.26 62.82 17.52
N ARG A 178 -11.41 63.03 16.49
CA ARG A 178 -11.00 64.38 16.09
C ARG A 178 -10.62 64.48 14.61
N THR A 179 -11.36 65.33 13.92
CA THR A 179 -11.18 65.76 12.52
C THR A 179 -9.93 66.60 12.31
N ALA A 180 -9.33 66.48 11.13
CA ALA A 180 -8.51 67.51 10.49
C ALA A 180 -8.80 67.50 8.97
N LYS A 181 -8.93 68.68 8.35
CA LYS A 181 -9.13 68.91 6.91
C LYS A 181 -8.11 69.94 6.43
N TYR A 182 -7.74 69.89 5.14
CA TYR A 182 -7.13 70.99 4.34
C TYR A 182 -5.71 71.41 4.80
N LEU A 183 -4.67 71.70 3.98
CA LEU A 183 -4.38 71.71 2.51
C LEU A 183 -2.91 71.16 2.32
N GLU A 184 -2.18 71.19 1.20
CA GLU A 184 -2.25 71.86 -0.12
C GLU A 184 -1.51 71.04 -1.21
N THR A 185 -1.80 71.35 -2.48
CA THR A 185 -1.04 71.23 -3.76
C THR A 185 0.50 71.12 -3.70
N ASP A 186 1.09 70.17 -4.45
CA ASP A 186 1.86 70.54 -5.66
C ASP A 186 1.94 69.43 -6.74
N VAL A 187 2.15 69.87 -7.98
CA VAL A 187 2.04 69.08 -9.22
C VAL A 187 3.43 68.65 -9.73
N LEU A 188 3.53 67.44 -10.31
CA LEU A 188 4.33 67.17 -11.52
C LEU A 188 4.00 65.77 -12.09
N GLU A 189 3.46 65.72 -13.30
CA GLU A 189 3.36 64.48 -14.09
C GLU A 189 4.73 64.10 -14.69
N LEU A 190 4.92 62.81 -15.03
CA LEU A 190 5.69 62.41 -16.21
C LEU A 190 5.46 60.94 -16.60
N GLY A 191 4.68 60.72 -17.67
CA GLY A 191 4.94 59.70 -18.68
C GLY A 191 4.55 58.24 -18.43
N ALA A 192 3.36 57.86 -18.94
CA ALA A 192 3.19 56.57 -19.63
C ALA A 192 3.14 56.82 -21.15
N PRO A 193 3.68 55.91 -21.98
CA PRO A 193 2.79 54.98 -22.68
C PRO A 193 3.42 53.57 -22.85
N GLY A 194 2.70 52.51 -23.22
CA GLY A 194 1.31 52.34 -23.62
C GLY A 194 1.18 51.03 -24.42
N GLY A 195 0.03 50.34 -24.39
CA GLY A 195 -0.09 49.01 -24.99
C GLY A 195 -1.47 48.36 -24.89
N TRP A 196 -2.51 49.09 -25.31
CA TRP A 196 -3.89 48.55 -25.38
C TRP A 196 -4.11 47.70 -26.63
N ARG A 197 -4.79 46.54 -26.51
CA ARG A 197 -6.22 46.38 -26.94
C ARG A 197 -6.76 44.97 -26.62
N PRO A 198 -8.03 44.83 -26.16
CA PRO A 198 -8.74 43.55 -26.05
C PRO A 198 -9.90 43.34 -27.08
N GLY A 199 -10.46 42.12 -27.10
CA GLY A 199 -11.79 41.75 -27.66
C GLY A 199 -11.79 40.99 -29.00
N PRO A 200 -12.94 40.45 -29.49
CA PRO A 200 -14.26 40.23 -28.87
C PRO A 200 -14.74 38.74 -28.96
N GLY A 201 -15.90 38.29 -28.44
CA GLY A 201 -16.94 38.96 -27.65
C GLY A 201 -18.06 38.00 -27.19
N SER A 202 -18.94 38.48 -26.30
CA SER A 202 -20.12 37.78 -25.75
C SER A 202 -21.39 38.04 -26.60
N PRO A 203 -22.54 37.37 -26.36
CA PRO A 203 -23.51 37.77 -25.31
C PRO A 203 -23.85 36.62 -24.31
N GLN A 204 -24.21 36.86 -23.03
CA GLN A 204 -25.55 37.27 -22.52
C GLN A 204 -26.60 36.13 -22.70
N LEU A 205 -27.48 35.73 -21.76
CA LEU A 205 -28.18 36.44 -20.66
C LEU A 205 -28.91 35.39 -19.73
N GLU A 206 -29.38 35.83 -18.55
CA GLU A 206 -30.41 35.25 -17.63
C GLU A 206 -30.18 34.00 -16.76
N SER A 207 -30.58 34.16 -15.48
CA SER A 207 -31.22 33.16 -14.64
C SER A 207 -32.65 33.64 -14.32
N PRO A 208 -33.65 32.74 -14.24
CA PRO A 208 -34.52 32.78 -13.07
C PRO A 208 -35.11 31.43 -12.62
N ALA A 209 -35.72 31.46 -11.43
CA ALA A 209 -36.79 30.58 -10.93
C ALA A 209 -36.44 29.11 -10.57
N GLU A 210 -36.10 28.96 -9.30
CA GLU A 210 -36.53 27.93 -8.34
C GLU A 210 -37.54 26.87 -8.82
N ASP A 211 -37.20 25.59 -8.64
CA ASP A 211 -38.17 24.54 -8.34
C ASP A 211 -37.64 23.62 -7.21
N VAL A 212 -38.56 23.04 -6.46
CA VAL A 212 -38.35 22.51 -5.11
C VAL A 212 -37.65 21.15 -5.14
N CYS A 213 -36.43 21.08 -4.61
CA CYS A 213 -35.76 19.82 -4.28
C CYS A 213 -35.99 19.45 -2.81
N PRO A 214 -36.84 18.46 -2.48
CA PRO A 214 -37.05 18.05 -1.09
C PRO A 214 -35.85 17.27 -0.56
N SER A 215 -35.44 17.63 0.67
CA SER A 215 -34.70 16.79 1.61
C SER A 215 -33.43 16.11 1.10
N THR A 216 -32.30 16.77 1.33
CA THR A 216 -30.98 16.13 1.48
C THR A 216 -30.94 15.23 2.73
N ALA A 217 -31.69 14.13 2.69
CA ALA A 217 -31.56 13.03 3.63
C ALA A 217 -30.18 12.38 3.43
N GLN A 218 -29.20 12.86 4.21
CA GLN A 218 -28.02 12.13 4.64
C GLN A 218 -27.36 11.24 3.57
N ARG A 219 -26.88 11.86 2.48
CA ARG A 219 -26.13 11.16 1.42
C ARG A 219 -24.85 10.58 2.02
N GLY A 220 -24.85 9.27 2.29
CA GLY A 220 -23.75 8.56 2.93
C GLY A 220 -22.51 8.61 2.05
N ARG A 221 -21.36 8.98 2.62
CA ARG A 221 -20.05 8.68 2.01
C ARG A 221 -19.75 7.20 2.27
N GLY A 222 -20.47 6.32 1.57
CA GLY A 222 -20.44 4.87 1.78
C GLY A 222 -21.72 4.16 1.33
N ASP A 223 -22.18 4.47 0.13
CA ASP A 223 -23.27 3.76 -0.54
C ASP A 223 -22.78 3.19 -1.88
N LEU A 224 -22.85 1.88 -2.04
CA LEU A 224 -22.55 1.13 -3.26
C LEU A 224 -23.70 1.29 -4.26
N GLN A 225 -23.39 1.69 -5.50
CA GLN A 225 -24.37 1.87 -6.56
C GLN A 225 -24.24 0.78 -7.63
N CYS A 226 -25.37 0.18 -8.02
CA CYS A 226 -25.41 -0.77 -9.13
C CYS A 226 -25.26 -0.03 -10.47
N PRO A 227 -24.28 -0.38 -11.33
CA PRO A 227 -23.98 0.39 -12.54
C PRO A 227 -25.05 0.30 -13.63
N ARG A 228 -26.00 -0.64 -13.53
CA ARG A 228 -27.04 -0.86 -14.57
C ARG A 228 -28.41 -0.28 -14.22
N CYS A 229 -28.86 -0.43 -12.98
CA CYS A 229 -30.15 0.09 -12.50
C CYS A 229 -30.04 1.34 -11.63
N LEU A 230 -28.81 1.77 -11.30
CA LEU A 230 -28.50 2.89 -10.39
C LEU A 230 -29.04 2.73 -8.95
N GLY A 231 -29.51 1.53 -8.58
CA GLY A 231 -29.96 1.20 -7.24
C GLY A 231 -28.86 1.35 -6.20
N TYR A 232 -29.22 1.95 -5.06
CA TYR A 232 -28.32 2.25 -3.95
C TYR A 232 -28.38 1.17 -2.85
N PHE A 233 -27.23 0.81 -2.32
CA PHE A 233 -27.03 -0.14 -1.24
C PHE A 233 -26.04 0.47 -0.25
N SER A 234 -26.32 0.47 1.05
CA SER A 234 -25.32 0.92 2.02
C SER A 234 -24.10 -0.01 2.05
N ASP A 235 -22.91 0.51 2.39
CA ASP A 235 -21.67 -0.30 2.49
C ASP A 235 -21.82 -1.51 3.42
N THR A 236 -22.68 -1.40 4.44
CA THR A 236 -23.06 -2.50 5.35
C THR A 236 -23.84 -3.65 4.69
N GLN A 237 -24.24 -3.52 3.43
CA GLN A 237 -25.05 -4.48 2.67
C GLN A 237 -24.32 -5.07 1.46
N GLY A 238 -22.98 -5.07 1.46
CA GLY A 238 -22.13 -5.54 0.35
C GLY A 238 -22.52 -6.91 -0.24
N GLU A 239 -22.89 -7.91 0.57
CA GLU A 239 -23.35 -9.22 0.06
C GLU A 239 -24.66 -9.15 -0.75
N LYS A 240 -25.59 -8.27 -0.34
CA LYS A 240 -26.85 -8.04 -1.07
C LYS A 240 -26.58 -7.28 -2.36
N PHE A 241 -25.67 -6.32 -2.33
CA PHE A 241 -25.20 -5.59 -3.51
C PHE A 241 -24.57 -6.55 -4.54
N LEU A 242 -23.65 -7.42 -4.11
CA LEU A 242 -23.01 -8.39 -5.02
C LEU A 242 -24.01 -9.36 -5.64
N ARG A 243 -24.96 -9.88 -4.85
CA ARG A 243 -26.06 -10.71 -5.38
C ARG A 243 -26.92 -9.95 -6.38
N HIS A 244 -27.34 -8.73 -6.02
CA HIS A 244 -28.12 -7.88 -6.91
C HIS A 244 -27.38 -7.57 -8.22
N VAL A 245 -26.08 -7.25 -8.19
CA VAL A 245 -25.28 -7.05 -9.40
C VAL A 245 -25.22 -8.33 -10.23
N SER A 246 -25.08 -9.50 -9.60
CA SER A 246 -25.09 -10.78 -10.32
C SER A 246 -26.43 -11.14 -10.97
N GLU A 247 -27.55 -10.59 -10.49
CA GLU A 247 -28.89 -10.78 -11.07
C GLU A 247 -29.24 -9.67 -12.08
N CYS A 248 -28.85 -8.43 -11.80
CA CYS A 248 -29.19 -7.24 -12.57
C CYS A 248 -28.27 -7.02 -13.78
N CYS A 249 -27.02 -7.49 -13.73
CA CYS A 249 -26.02 -7.28 -14.79
C CYS A 249 -25.80 -8.48 -15.73
N GLN A 250 -26.74 -9.44 -15.79
CA GLN A 250 -26.80 -10.50 -16.82
C GLN A 250 -27.34 -9.98 -18.16
#